data_AF-A0A1C5JD28-F1
#
_entry.id   AF-A0A1C5JD28-F1
#
_cell.length_a   1.000
_cell.length_b   1.000
_cell.length_c   1.000
_cell.angle_alpha   90.00
_cell.angle_beta   90.00
_cell.angle_gamma   90.00
#
_symmetry.space_group_name_H-M   'P 1'
#
loop_
_entity.id
_entity.type
_entity.pdbx_description
1 polymer ?
#
loop_
_entity_poly.entity_id
_entity_poly.type
_entity_poly.pdbx_seq_one_letter_code
_entity_poly.pdbx_strand_id
1 'polypeptide(L)'
;MEDVDDARELVEQRMRAAGMEESIFDRIIDLLERFDTDREKLFEEMLDKLEASGYDGLRDRWSTNCERARSLLEDLEENMVDVLEDSQADARSATERMAAVGPVDFLAGERRIWAQVAKGDVPDAATLMAKVLEADLAVIKKCEEDLKKVREDDKVVEALIVRNFGSITASVKDLVAKYSVTALPRLMVLLMKDPSAKEAATELIRTIEKLAEENYQAAKQKRVAKQVLLDNIKLLTDAREQLDEAWIDKLFDRGEEAASGWRGIGRNGSYEATDWDGFKNACVEALDTRSEAAKEQSRKIYGELLPTFVEESTKAFAALTDDPATLERFTSELKASFESLDDLLEREKEYQQELVDGAGKQAAGETLATVWTSVKASWELVSSRTRDANDEVKR
;
A
#
# COMPACT_ATOMS: atom_id res chain seq x y z
N MET A 1 -36.02 14.52 -19.75
CA MET A 1 -35.70 15.88 -20.23
C MET A 1 -37.01 16.56 -20.45
N GLU A 2 -37.55 17.22 -19.41
CA GLU A 2 -38.87 17.86 -19.49
C GLU A 2 -38.73 19.37 -19.70
N ASP A 3 -37.63 20.02 -19.29
CA ASP A 3 -37.56 21.50 -19.35
C ASP A 3 -37.26 22.12 -20.72
N VAL A 4 -36.54 21.45 -21.62
CA VAL A 4 -36.41 21.95 -23.00
C VAL A 4 -37.73 21.75 -23.76
N ASP A 5 -38.46 20.67 -23.45
CA ASP A 5 -39.81 20.46 -23.94
C ASP A 5 -40.79 21.48 -23.35
N ASP A 6 -40.68 21.83 -22.06
CA ASP A 6 -41.47 22.91 -21.42
C ASP A 6 -41.10 24.28 -22.02
N ALA A 7 -39.82 24.51 -22.32
CA ALA A 7 -39.38 25.72 -23.01
C ALA A 7 -39.94 25.78 -24.44
N ARG A 8 -39.97 24.66 -25.17
CA ARG A 8 -40.60 24.55 -26.49
C ARG A 8 -42.10 24.79 -26.40
N GLU A 9 -42.79 24.20 -25.43
CA GLU A 9 -44.24 24.37 -25.24
C GLU A 9 -44.56 25.84 -24.89
N LEU A 10 -43.77 26.46 -24.01
CA LEU A 10 -43.92 27.87 -23.65
C LEU A 10 -43.69 28.78 -24.86
N VAL A 11 -42.64 28.50 -25.63
CA VAL A 11 -42.31 29.22 -26.87
C VAL A 11 -43.43 29.06 -27.89
N GLU A 12 -43.97 27.86 -28.08
CA GLU A 12 -45.12 27.57 -28.95
C GLU A 12 -46.36 28.37 -28.55
N GLN A 13 -46.74 28.31 -27.27
CA GLN A 13 -47.89 29.05 -26.76
C GLN A 13 -47.74 30.56 -26.98
N ARG A 14 -46.56 31.12 -26.69
CA ARG A 14 -46.30 32.56 -26.80
C ARG A 14 -46.15 33.03 -28.24
N MET A 15 -45.52 32.26 -29.12
CA MET A 15 -45.41 32.58 -30.55
C MET A 15 -46.78 32.60 -31.24
N ARG A 16 -47.64 31.62 -30.92
CA ARG A 16 -49.02 31.60 -31.43
C ARG A 16 -49.84 32.77 -30.90
N ALA A 17 -49.71 33.11 -29.60
CA ALA A 17 -50.38 34.26 -29.01
C ALA A 17 -49.90 35.61 -29.60
N ALA A 18 -48.63 35.69 -30.00
CA ALA A 18 -48.05 36.86 -30.64
C ALA A 18 -48.36 36.97 -32.15
N GLY A 19 -49.00 35.96 -32.76
CA GLY A 19 -49.33 35.95 -34.19
C GLY A 19 -48.13 35.79 -35.11
N MET A 20 -47.09 35.09 -34.66
CA MET A 20 -45.87 34.85 -35.45
C MET A 20 -46.13 33.88 -36.61
N GLU A 21 -45.37 34.04 -37.69
CA GLU A 21 -45.45 33.18 -38.87
C GLU A 21 -45.05 31.73 -38.55
N GLU A 22 -45.77 30.77 -39.10
CA GLU A 22 -45.54 29.33 -38.88
C GLU A 22 -44.13 28.89 -39.32
N SER A 23 -43.59 29.49 -40.39
CA SER A 23 -42.21 29.26 -40.84
C SER A 23 -41.13 29.77 -39.88
N ILE A 24 -41.41 30.85 -39.13
CA ILE A 24 -40.51 31.37 -38.07
C ILE A 24 -40.60 30.46 -36.85
N PHE A 25 -41.81 29.99 -36.53
CA PHE A 25 -42.05 29.02 -35.45
C PHE A 25 -41.28 27.72 -35.67
N ASP A 26 -41.41 27.09 -36.83
CA ASP A 26 -40.71 25.82 -37.12
C ASP A 26 -39.19 25.98 -36.98
N ARG A 27 -38.62 27.09 -37.47
CA ARG A 27 -37.17 27.38 -37.35
C ARG A 27 -36.71 27.54 -35.90
N ILE A 28 -37.52 28.17 -35.04
CA ILE A 28 -37.18 28.35 -33.61
C ILE A 28 -37.25 27.02 -32.86
N ILE A 29 -38.26 26.19 -33.13
CA ILE A 29 -38.37 24.86 -32.52
C ILE A 29 -37.20 23.96 -32.97
N ASP A 30 -36.87 23.96 -34.26
CA ASP A 30 -35.70 23.24 -34.80
C ASP A 30 -34.39 23.62 -34.09
N LEU A 31 -34.21 24.91 -33.75
CA LEU A 31 -33.03 25.38 -33.02
C LEU A 31 -33.00 24.85 -31.57
N LEU A 32 -34.13 24.87 -30.88
CA LEU A 32 -34.26 24.29 -29.53
C LEU A 32 -34.09 22.76 -29.53
N GLU A 33 -34.53 22.07 -30.57
CA GLU A 33 -34.30 20.62 -30.78
C GLU A 33 -32.83 20.27 -30.96
N ARG A 34 -32.12 21.04 -31.79
CA ARG A 34 -30.68 20.85 -31.99
C ARG A 34 -29.89 21.13 -30.72
N PHE A 35 -30.22 22.23 -30.03
CA PHE A 35 -29.57 22.57 -28.76
C PHE A 35 -29.73 21.46 -27.73
N ASP A 36 -30.94 20.92 -27.56
CA ASP A 36 -31.23 19.83 -26.63
C ASP A 36 -30.41 18.58 -26.94
N THR A 37 -30.39 18.18 -28.21
CA THR A 37 -29.62 17.01 -28.67
C THR A 37 -28.13 17.17 -28.41
N ASP A 38 -27.57 18.36 -28.64
CA ASP A 38 -26.15 18.60 -28.42
C ASP A 38 -25.81 18.81 -26.93
N ARG A 39 -26.75 19.35 -26.15
CA ARG A 39 -26.66 19.43 -24.68
C ARG A 39 -26.67 18.05 -24.03
N GLU A 40 -27.54 17.15 -24.47
CA GLU A 40 -27.60 15.77 -23.99
C GLU A 40 -26.27 15.03 -24.25
N LYS A 41 -25.70 15.17 -25.45
CA LYS A 41 -24.36 14.61 -25.76
C LYS A 41 -23.28 15.15 -24.82
N LEU A 42 -23.35 16.42 -24.43
CA LEU A 42 -22.38 16.97 -23.46
C LEU A 42 -22.55 16.34 -22.08
N PHE A 43 -23.78 16.06 -21.64
CA PHE A 43 -24.04 15.33 -20.40
C PHE A 43 -23.48 13.91 -20.47
N GLU A 44 -23.78 13.16 -21.54
CA GLU A 44 -23.23 11.83 -21.76
C GLU A 44 -21.70 11.83 -21.74
N GLU A 45 -21.06 12.73 -22.49
CA GLU A 45 -19.60 12.85 -22.50
C GLU A 45 -19.02 13.18 -21.12
N MET A 46 -19.71 13.98 -20.31
CA MET A 46 -19.26 14.34 -18.96
C MET A 46 -19.40 13.15 -18.00
N LEU A 47 -20.49 12.39 -18.09
CA LEU A 47 -20.72 11.17 -17.32
C LEU A 47 -19.72 10.08 -17.70
N ASP A 48 -19.52 9.82 -19.00
CA ASP A 48 -18.54 8.84 -19.49
C ASP A 48 -17.14 9.12 -18.93
N LYS A 49 -16.73 10.39 -18.89
CA LYS A 49 -15.45 10.81 -18.29
C LYS A 49 -15.43 10.63 -16.78
N LEU A 50 -16.55 10.90 -16.12
CA LEU A 50 -16.72 10.72 -14.68
C LEU A 50 -16.75 9.23 -14.29
N GLU A 51 -17.13 8.33 -15.19
CA GLU A 51 -17.15 6.87 -14.95
C GLU A 51 -15.84 6.19 -15.38
N ALA A 52 -15.11 6.76 -16.34
CA ALA A 52 -13.87 6.19 -16.86
C ALA A 52 -12.82 5.95 -15.77
N SER A 53 -12.10 4.82 -15.83
CA SER A 53 -11.01 4.54 -14.88
C SER A 53 -9.89 5.59 -14.95
N GLY A 54 -9.36 5.96 -13.78
CA GLY A 54 -8.31 6.98 -13.62
C GLY A 54 -8.86 8.38 -13.33
N TYR A 55 -7.95 9.37 -13.27
CA TYR A 55 -8.26 10.77 -12.96
C TYR A 55 -7.56 11.82 -13.83
N ASP A 56 -6.62 11.41 -14.68
CA ASP A 56 -5.80 12.36 -15.43
C ASP A 56 -6.64 13.26 -16.35
N GLY A 57 -6.50 14.57 -16.17
CA GLY A 57 -7.19 15.57 -16.96
C GLY A 57 -8.72 15.54 -16.86
N LEU A 58 -9.32 14.95 -15.82
CA LEU A 58 -10.78 14.94 -15.66
C LEU A 58 -11.34 16.37 -15.55
N ARG A 59 -10.73 17.21 -14.72
CA ARG A 59 -11.10 18.64 -14.57
C ARG A 59 -10.98 19.41 -15.88
N ASP A 60 -9.88 19.25 -16.60
CA ASP A 60 -9.65 19.98 -17.86
C ASP A 60 -10.70 19.58 -18.90
N ARG A 61 -10.95 18.27 -19.04
CA ARG A 61 -11.97 17.75 -19.97
C ARG A 61 -13.39 18.17 -19.58
N TRP A 62 -13.68 18.33 -18.29
CA TRP A 62 -14.94 18.87 -17.78
C TRP A 62 -15.09 20.35 -18.13
N SER A 63 -14.04 21.14 -17.93
CA SER A 63 -13.99 22.56 -18.30
C SER A 63 -14.24 22.74 -19.80
N THR A 64 -13.61 21.93 -20.65
CA THR A 64 -13.84 21.97 -22.10
C THR A 64 -15.30 21.69 -22.47
N ASN A 65 -15.99 20.77 -21.79
CA ASN A 65 -17.41 20.51 -22.05
C ASN A 65 -18.29 21.69 -21.60
N CYS A 66 -17.95 22.33 -20.48
CA CYS A 66 -18.65 23.55 -20.04
C CYS A 66 -18.43 24.74 -20.99
N GLU A 67 -17.23 24.87 -21.57
CA GLU A 67 -16.93 25.86 -22.61
C GLU A 67 -17.74 25.59 -23.87
N ARG A 68 -17.84 24.32 -24.31
CA ARG A 68 -18.70 23.92 -25.43
C ARG A 68 -20.17 24.24 -25.17
N ALA A 69 -20.68 23.93 -23.97
CA ALA A 69 -22.05 24.26 -23.59
C ALA A 69 -22.32 25.77 -23.67
N ARG A 70 -21.35 26.59 -23.26
CA ARG A 70 -21.43 28.04 -23.37
C ARG A 70 -21.51 28.50 -24.82
N SER A 71 -20.68 27.94 -25.71
CA SER A 71 -20.74 28.23 -27.14
C SER A 71 -22.09 27.80 -27.75
N LEU A 72 -22.61 26.62 -27.39
CA LEU A 72 -23.94 26.18 -27.85
C LEU A 72 -25.06 27.15 -27.42
N LEU A 73 -24.99 27.70 -26.20
CA LEU A 73 -25.95 28.70 -25.72
C LEU A 73 -25.83 30.04 -26.45
N GLU A 74 -24.59 30.48 -26.72
CA GLU A 74 -24.32 31.71 -27.47
C GLU A 74 -24.79 31.58 -28.93
N ASP A 75 -24.50 30.45 -29.58
CA ASP A 75 -24.97 30.14 -30.94
C ASP A 75 -26.49 30.04 -30.99
N LEU A 76 -27.14 29.40 -30.00
CA LEU A 76 -28.60 29.33 -29.93
C LEU A 76 -29.20 30.74 -29.85
N GLU A 77 -28.70 31.60 -28.95
CA GLU A 77 -29.20 32.97 -28.79
C GLU A 77 -29.03 33.80 -30.07
N GLU A 78 -27.86 33.74 -30.71
CA GLU A 78 -27.57 34.46 -31.97
C GLU A 78 -28.51 33.99 -33.10
N ASN A 79 -28.62 32.68 -33.32
CA ASN A 79 -29.47 32.14 -34.36
C ASN A 79 -30.97 32.44 -34.11
N MET A 80 -31.42 32.44 -32.85
CA MET A 80 -32.78 32.82 -32.52
C MET A 80 -33.03 34.30 -32.81
N VAL A 81 -32.09 35.19 -32.51
CA VAL A 81 -32.19 36.62 -32.85
C VAL A 81 -32.31 36.80 -34.36
N ASP A 82 -31.44 36.14 -35.15
CA ASP A 82 -31.47 36.22 -36.61
C ASP A 82 -32.80 35.73 -37.21
N VAL A 83 -33.29 34.57 -36.75
CA VAL A 83 -34.59 34.02 -37.17
C VAL A 83 -35.72 34.98 -36.82
N LEU A 84 -35.66 35.61 -35.65
CA LEU A 84 -36.69 36.56 -35.23
C LEU A 84 -36.63 37.87 -35.98
N GLU A 85 -35.46 38.35 -36.43
CA GLU A 85 -35.32 39.53 -37.27
C GLU A 85 -35.97 39.37 -38.65
N ASP A 86 -35.94 38.14 -39.22
CA ASP A 86 -36.56 37.82 -40.51
C ASP A 86 -38.09 38.04 -40.53
N SER A 87 -38.75 38.05 -39.36
CA SER A 87 -40.21 38.21 -39.29
C SER A 87 -40.66 39.63 -39.68
N GLN A 88 -41.60 39.74 -40.61
CA GLN A 88 -42.21 41.00 -41.03
C GLN A 88 -43.50 41.34 -40.26
N ALA A 89 -43.95 40.44 -39.38
CA ALA A 89 -45.29 40.47 -38.78
C ALA A 89 -45.48 41.53 -37.67
N ASP A 90 -44.40 42.13 -37.14
CA ASP A 90 -44.47 43.03 -35.99
C ASP A 90 -43.47 44.20 -36.07
N ALA A 91 -43.80 45.38 -35.52
CA ALA A 91 -42.87 46.53 -35.48
C ALA A 91 -41.84 46.44 -34.34
N ARG A 92 -41.95 45.41 -33.49
CA ARG A 92 -41.04 45.12 -32.38
C ARG A 92 -39.62 44.79 -32.86
N SER A 93 -38.62 45.25 -32.11
CA SER A 93 -37.22 44.85 -32.29
C SER A 93 -37.00 43.37 -31.98
N ALA A 94 -35.89 42.79 -32.45
CA ALA A 94 -35.53 41.39 -32.18
C ALA A 94 -35.49 41.07 -30.68
N THR A 95 -34.97 41.99 -29.87
CA THR A 95 -34.91 41.85 -28.40
C THR A 95 -36.30 41.83 -27.76
N GLU A 96 -37.22 42.68 -28.23
CA GLU A 96 -38.61 42.68 -27.77
C GLU A 96 -39.36 41.42 -28.22
N ARG A 97 -39.02 40.88 -29.40
CA ARG A 97 -39.53 39.59 -29.88
C ARG A 97 -38.98 38.44 -29.04
N MET A 98 -37.69 38.41 -28.71
CA MET A 98 -37.11 37.40 -27.79
C MET A 98 -37.79 37.42 -26.43
N ALA A 99 -38.02 38.60 -25.85
CA ALA A 99 -38.75 38.71 -24.58
C ALA A 99 -40.20 38.23 -24.70
N ALA A 100 -40.87 38.51 -25.83
CA ALA A 100 -42.25 38.09 -26.07
C ALA A 100 -42.39 36.58 -26.30
N VAL A 101 -41.42 35.95 -26.96
CA VAL A 101 -41.40 34.52 -27.29
C VAL A 101 -41.05 33.66 -26.06
N GLY A 102 -40.36 34.23 -25.06
CA GLY A 102 -40.10 33.57 -23.77
C GLY A 102 -38.81 32.76 -23.57
N PRO A 103 -37.88 32.56 -24.52
CA PRO A 103 -36.66 31.76 -24.29
C PRO A 103 -35.61 32.49 -23.43
N VAL A 104 -35.78 33.79 -23.17
CA VAL A 104 -34.86 34.61 -22.37
C VAL A 104 -34.67 34.02 -20.97
N ASP A 105 -35.76 33.52 -20.37
CA ASP A 105 -35.73 32.93 -19.03
C ASP A 105 -34.96 31.60 -19.02
N PHE A 106 -35.18 30.77 -20.05
CA PHE A 106 -34.45 29.52 -20.30
C PHE A 106 -32.94 29.76 -20.52
N LEU A 107 -32.57 30.65 -21.45
CA LEU A 107 -31.17 30.96 -21.75
C LEU A 107 -30.42 31.51 -20.52
N ALA A 108 -31.07 32.39 -19.74
CA ALA A 108 -30.49 32.90 -18.51
C ALA A 108 -30.35 31.82 -17.43
N GLY A 109 -31.30 30.89 -17.34
CA GLY A 109 -31.25 29.74 -16.45
C GLY A 109 -30.12 28.78 -16.79
N GLU A 110 -30.03 28.37 -18.05
CA GLU A 110 -28.96 27.51 -18.56
C GLU A 110 -27.57 28.14 -18.34
N ARG A 111 -27.39 29.44 -18.63
CA ARG A 111 -26.12 30.14 -18.35
C ARG A 111 -25.73 30.08 -16.87
N ARG A 112 -26.69 30.19 -15.94
CA ARG A 112 -26.41 30.14 -14.49
C ARG A 112 -25.96 28.76 -14.05
N ILE A 113 -26.64 27.71 -14.49
CA ILE A 113 -26.35 26.35 -14.06
C ILE A 113 -25.05 25.83 -14.68
N TRP A 114 -24.80 26.09 -15.97
CA TRP A 114 -23.50 25.77 -16.59
C TRP A 114 -22.33 26.49 -15.92
N ALA A 115 -22.50 27.75 -15.51
CA ALA A 115 -21.47 28.47 -14.75
C ALA A 115 -21.20 27.84 -13.37
N GLN A 116 -22.22 27.26 -12.72
CA GLN A 116 -22.05 26.53 -11.48
C GLN A 116 -21.33 25.18 -11.71
N VAL A 117 -21.74 24.44 -12.73
CA VAL A 117 -21.15 23.14 -13.11
C VAL A 117 -19.68 23.31 -13.51
N ALA A 118 -19.34 24.43 -14.16
CA ALA A 118 -17.97 24.78 -14.55
C ALA A 118 -17.01 25.04 -13.37
N LYS A 119 -17.51 25.19 -12.12
CA LYS A 119 -16.63 25.31 -10.94
C LYS A 119 -15.77 24.06 -10.73
N GLY A 120 -16.24 22.90 -11.19
CA GLY A 120 -15.44 21.68 -11.22
C GLY A 120 -15.32 20.95 -9.88
N ASP A 121 -16.19 21.22 -8.90
CA ASP A 121 -16.13 20.54 -7.60
C ASP A 121 -16.42 19.03 -7.69
N VAL A 122 -17.35 18.61 -8.55
CA VAL A 122 -17.65 17.19 -8.84
C VAL A 122 -16.43 16.46 -9.45
N PRO A 123 -15.83 16.91 -10.57
CA PRO A 123 -14.64 16.26 -11.12
C PRO A 123 -13.41 16.37 -10.20
N ASP A 124 -13.31 17.41 -9.36
CA ASP A 124 -12.25 17.50 -8.34
C ASP A 124 -12.40 16.41 -7.26
N ALA A 125 -13.62 16.20 -6.74
CA ALA A 125 -13.91 15.14 -5.77
C ALA A 125 -13.60 13.76 -6.36
N ALA A 126 -14.07 13.48 -7.57
CA ALA A 126 -13.79 12.23 -8.29
C ALA A 126 -12.28 12.01 -8.50
N THR A 127 -11.55 13.07 -8.86
CA THR A 127 -10.10 13.03 -9.04
C THR A 127 -9.38 12.65 -7.75
N LEU A 128 -9.79 13.23 -6.61
CA LEU A 128 -9.18 12.94 -5.32
C LEU A 128 -9.46 11.50 -4.86
N MET A 129 -10.70 11.01 -5.02
CA MET A 129 -11.04 9.61 -4.70
C MET A 129 -10.23 8.62 -5.54
N ALA A 130 -10.06 8.89 -6.83
CA ALA A 130 -9.27 8.03 -7.70
C ALA A 130 -7.77 8.08 -7.37
N LYS A 131 -7.24 9.22 -6.88
CA LYS A 131 -5.87 9.30 -6.34
C LYS A 131 -5.70 8.47 -5.08
N VAL A 132 -6.69 8.47 -4.18
CA VAL A 132 -6.70 7.59 -2.99
C VAL A 132 -6.67 6.13 -3.42
N LEU A 133 -7.54 5.73 -4.36
CA LEU A 133 -7.58 4.38 -4.90
C LEU A 133 -6.22 3.93 -5.49
N GLU A 134 -5.59 4.77 -6.32
CA GLU A 134 -4.26 4.44 -6.89
C GLU A 134 -3.17 4.35 -5.82
N ALA A 135 -3.17 5.26 -4.85
CA ALA A 135 -2.25 5.23 -3.73
C ALA A 135 -2.42 3.96 -2.91
N ASP A 136 -3.66 3.57 -2.60
CA ASP A 136 -3.98 2.35 -1.87
C ASP A 136 -3.50 1.11 -2.62
N LEU A 137 -3.77 1.00 -3.92
CA LEU A 137 -3.29 -0.12 -4.74
C LEU A 137 -1.76 -0.22 -4.75
N ALA A 138 -1.05 0.90 -4.85
CA ALA A 138 0.40 0.93 -4.80
C ALA A 138 0.94 0.51 -3.42
N VAL A 139 0.30 0.97 -2.34
CA VAL A 139 0.62 0.60 -0.96
C VAL A 139 0.38 -0.89 -0.72
N ILE A 140 -0.77 -1.42 -1.13
CA ILE A 140 -1.13 -2.85 -1.05
C ILE A 140 -0.05 -3.68 -1.73
N LYS A 141 0.28 -3.36 -2.99
CA LYS A 141 1.27 -4.12 -3.75
C LYS A 141 2.63 -4.14 -3.05
N LYS A 142 3.13 -2.97 -2.64
CA LYS A 142 4.39 -2.86 -1.90
C LYS A 142 4.35 -3.68 -0.60
N CYS A 143 3.26 -3.54 0.15
CA CYS A 143 3.08 -4.23 1.42
C CYS A 143 3.04 -5.76 1.26
N GLU A 144 2.35 -6.28 0.26
CA GLU A 144 2.28 -7.72 -0.04
C GLU A 144 3.65 -8.27 -0.48
N GLU A 145 4.39 -7.52 -1.30
CA GLU A 145 5.76 -7.87 -1.71
C GLU A 145 6.71 -7.90 -0.50
N ASP A 146 6.66 -6.88 0.36
CA ASP A 146 7.47 -6.79 1.57
C ASP A 146 7.12 -7.91 2.57
N LEU A 147 5.84 -8.20 2.80
CA LEU A 147 5.41 -9.33 3.65
C LEU A 147 5.92 -10.66 3.14
N LYS A 148 5.81 -10.90 1.82
CA LYS A 148 6.32 -12.13 1.21
C LYS A 148 7.81 -12.27 1.43
N LYS A 149 8.58 -11.20 1.17
CA LYS A 149 10.03 -11.19 1.35
C LYS A 149 10.41 -11.43 2.82
N VAL A 150 9.73 -10.76 3.76
CA VAL A 150 9.99 -10.95 5.20
C VAL A 150 9.74 -12.40 5.61
N ARG A 151 8.66 -13.03 5.15
CA ARG A 151 8.36 -14.44 5.44
C ARG A 151 9.37 -15.41 4.81
N GLU A 152 9.91 -15.08 3.64
CA GLU A 152 10.96 -15.88 2.99
C GLU A 152 12.29 -15.75 3.72
N ASP A 153 12.70 -14.52 4.03
CA ASP A 153 13.93 -14.19 4.74
C ASP A 153 13.93 -14.83 6.15
N ASP A 154 12.81 -14.75 6.89
CA ASP A 154 12.68 -15.33 8.22
C ASP A 154 12.84 -16.86 8.21
N LYS A 155 12.23 -17.57 7.25
CA LYS A 155 12.40 -19.02 7.09
C LYS A 155 13.84 -19.43 6.78
N VAL A 156 14.52 -18.67 5.91
CA VAL A 156 15.92 -18.94 5.54
C VAL A 156 16.83 -18.72 6.74
N VAL A 157 16.61 -17.63 7.48
CA VAL A 157 17.35 -17.31 8.69
C VAL A 157 17.13 -18.37 9.77
N GLU A 158 15.88 -18.78 10.02
CA GLU A 158 15.56 -19.81 11.01
C GLU A 158 16.25 -21.15 10.68
N ALA A 159 16.14 -21.60 9.42
CA ALA A 159 16.79 -22.84 8.98
C ALA A 159 18.32 -22.78 9.12
N LEU A 160 18.93 -21.63 8.86
CA LEU A 160 20.36 -21.42 8.99
C LEU A 160 20.81 -21.46 10.46
N ILE A 161 20.08 -20.78 11.35
CA ILE A 161 20.34 -20.78 12.79
C ILE A 161 20.23 -22.20 13.36
N VAL A 162 19.13 -22.91 13.07
CA VAL A 162 18.93 -24.30 13.52
C VAL A 162 20.07 -25.21 13.04
N ARG A 163 20.41 -25.13 11.75
CA ARG A 163 21.47 -25.95 11.16
C ARG A 163 22.81 -25.69 11.82
N ASN A 164 23.18 -24.43 11.97
CA ASN A 164 24.48 -24.04 12.51
C ASN A 164 24.61 -24.45 13.99
N PHE A 165 23.56 -24.28 14.80
CA PHE A 165 23.54 -24.80 16.18
C PHE A 165 23.65 -26.33 16.25
N GLY A 166 22.92 -27.05 15.40
CA GLY A 166 23.02 -28.50 15.29
C GLY A 166 24.43 -28.95 14.91
N SER A 167 25.07 -28.26 13.95
CA SER A 167 26.45 -28.52 13.54
C SER A 167 27.46 -28.27 14.66
N ILE A 168 27.37 -27.14 15.38
CA ILE A 168 28.27 -26.87 16.53
C ILE A 168 28.13 -27.98 17.57
N THR A 169 26.90 -28.35 17.93
CA THR A 169 26.63 -29.40 18.94
C THR A 169 27.19 -30.75 18.49
N ALA A 170 26.98 -31.13 17.22
CA ALA A 170 27.52 -32.36 16.66
C ALA A 170 29.06 -32.35 16.67
N SER A 171 29.70 -31.25 16.27
CA SER A 171 31.16 -31.16 16.25
C SER A 171 31.78 -31.27 17.66
N VAL A 172 31.14 -30.69 18.68
CA VAL A 172 31.59 -30.86 20.08
C VAL A 172 31.39 -32.31 20.54
N LYS A 173 30.24 -32.94 20.24
CA LYS A 173 29.98 -34.34 20.58
C LYS A 173 30.93 -35.31 19.87
N ASP A 174 31.24 -35.09 18.60
CA ASP A 174 32.21 -35.89 17.85
C ASP A 174 33.61 -35.78 18.45
N LEU A 175 33.99 -34.59 18.92
CA LEU A 175 35.24 -34.40 19.63
C LEU A 175 35.26 -35.19 20.96
N VAL A 176 34.19 -35.10 21.75
CA VAL A 176 34.01 -35.90 22.98
C VAL A 176 34.09 -37.39 22.67
N ALA A 177 33.42 -37.88 21.63
CA ALA A 177 33.43 -39.28 21.22
C ALA A 177 34.83 -39.75 20.78
N LYS A 178 35.52 -38.95 19.95
CA LYS A 178 36.90 -39.21 19.51
C LYS A 178 37.84 -39.36 20.70
N TYR A 179 37.61 -38.59 21.76
CA TYR A 179 38.46 -38.61 22.94
C TYR A 179 38.01 -39.59 24.04
N SER A 180 36.76 -40.03 24.07
CA SER A 180 36.26 -40.96 25.10
C SER A 180 36.44 -42.45 24.77
N VAL A 181 36.56 -42.84 23.50
CA VAL A 181 36.55 -44.26 23.07
C VAL A 181 37.91 -44.97 23.24
N THR A 182 38.98 -44.29 23.65
CA THR A 182 40.32 -44.89 23.77
C THR A 182 40.62 -45.42 25.17
N ALA A 183 40.01 -46.56 25.51
CA ALA A 183 40.49 -47.38 26.61
C ALA A 183 41.88 -47.95 26.25
N LEU A 184 42.92 -47.54 26.99
CA LEU A 184 44.24 -48.20 27.14
C LEU A 184 45.33 -48.02 26.06
N PRO A 185 45.35 -46.94 25.27
CA PRO A 185 46.40 -45.95 25.54
C PRO A 185 45.87 -44.51 25.46
N ARG A 186 45.61 -43.99 26.66
CA ARG A 186 45.38 -42.63 27.16
C ARG A 186 45.67 -41.49 26.17
N LEU A 187 44.73 -40.54 26.09
CA LEU A 187 44.62 -39.42 25.14
C LEU A 187 45.94 -38.71 24.87
N MET A 188 46.73 -38.49 25.91
CA MET A 188 48.06 -37.89 25.82
C MET A 188 49.01 -38.62 24.86
N VAL A 189 48.99 -39.95 24.79
CA VAL A 189 49.85 -40.74 23.90
C VAL A 189 49.41 -40.59 22.45
N LEU A 190 48.10 -40.41 22.19
CA LEU A 190 47.55 -40.09 20.87
C LEU A 190 47.86 -38.64 20.48
N LEU A 191 47.64 -37.68 21.38
CA LEU A 191 47.97 -36.25 21.20
C LEU A 191 49.48 -36.01 20.97
N MET A 192 50.34 -36.83 21.58
CA MET A 192 51.80 -36.79 21.37
C MET A 192 52.26 -37.43 20.06
N LYS A 193 51.55 -38.45 19.56
CA LYS A 193 51.94 -39.21 18.36
C LYS A 193 51.30 -38.70 17.07
N ASP A 194 50.22 -37.93 17.16
CA ASP A 194 49.42 -37.56 16.02
C ASP A 194 49.27 -36.04 15.88
N PRO A 195 50.02 -35.40 14.96
CA PRO A 195 49.81 -33.99 14.58
C PRO A 195 48.35 -33.67 14.23
N SER A 196 47.60 -34.67 13.75
CA SER A 196 46.19 -34.53 13.37
C SER A 196 45.28 -34.16 14.54
N ALA A 197 45.69 -34.38 15.80
CA ALA A 197 44.88 -34.06 16.97
C ALA A 197 44.89 -32.55 17.31
N LYS A 198 46.04 -31.88 17.13
CA LYS A 198 46.13 -30.41 17.21
C LYS A 198 45.41 -29.74 16.04
N GLU A 199 45.56 -30.32 14.85
CA GLU A 199 44.86 -29.86 13.64
C GLU A 199 43.34 -30.02 13.79
N ALA A 200 42.85 -31.14 14.33
CA ALA A 200 41.42 -31.38 14.57
C ALA A 200 40.82 -30.39 15.59
N ALA A 201 41.53 -30.09 16.69
CA ALA A 201 41.07 -29.08 17.65
C ALA A 201 41.05 -27.67 17.03
N THR A 202 42.06 -27.33 16.21
CA THR A 202 42.13 -26.03 15.52
C THR A 202 41.04 -25.88 14.46
N GLU A 203 40.76 -26.94 13.71
CA GLU A 203 39.70 -26.98 12.69
C GLU A 203 38.30 -26.90 13.33
N LEU A 204 38.12 -27.51 14.49
CA LEU A 204 36.91 -27.35 15.30
C LEU A 204 36.69 -25.89 15.70
N ILE A 205 37.72 -25.21 16.24
CA ILE A 205 37.63 -23.79 16.62
C ILE A 205 37.22 -22.94 15.41
N ARG A 206 37.87 -23.13 14.25
CA ARG A 206 37.52 -22.41 13.02
C ARG A 206 36.09 -22.66 12.58
N THR A 207 35.63 -23.91 12.69
CA THR A 207 34.24 -24.27 12.37
C THR A 207 33.27 -23.57 13.32
N ILE A 208 33.56 -23.59 14.62
CA ILE A 208 32.76 -22.91 15.65
C ILE A 208 32.74 -21.39 15.42
N GLU A 209 33.90 -20.77 15.20
CA GLU A 209 34.04 -19.34 14.88
C GLU A 209 33.19 -18.96 13.67
N LYS A 210 33.30 -19.72 12.59
CA LYS A 210 32.54 -19.50 11.36
C LYS A 210 31.04 -19.61 11.60
N LEU A 211 30.58 -20.69 12.23
CA LEU A 211 29.15 -20.93 12.44
C LEU A 211 28.53 -19.92 13.44
N ALA A 212 29.29 -19.49 14.45
CA ALA A 212 28.86 -18.45 15.39
C ALA A 212 28.75 -17.08 14.72
N GLU A 213 29.69 -16.73 13.83
CA GLU A 213 29.59 -15.51 13.03
C GLU A 213 28.41 -15.56 12.05
N GLU A 214 28.20 -16.69 11.38
CA GLU A 214 27.04 -16.88 10.49
C GLU A 214 25.72 -16.69 11.25
N ASN A 215 25.60 -17.19 12.48
CA ASN A 215 24.41 -16.98 13.33
C ASN A 215 24.21 -15.51 13.70
N TYR A 216 25.29 -14.78 14.00
CA TYR A 216 25.22 -13.35 14.28
C TYR A 216 24.77 -12.55 13.06
N GLN A 217 25.27 -12.89 11.86
CA GLN A 217 24.81 -12.26 10.62
C GLN A 217 23.35 -12.59 10.31
N ALA A 218 22.90 -13.82 10.59
CA ALA A 218 21.50 -14.22 10.46
C ALA A 218 20.57 -13.41 11.38
N ALA A 219 20.99 -13.16 12.63
CA ALA A 219 20.28 -12.30 13.56
C ALA A 219 20.16 -10.85 13.06
N LYS A 220 21.21 -10.30 12.44
CA LYS A 220 21.13 -8.99 11.78
C LYS A 220 20.15 -8.96 10.62
N GLN A 221 20.14 -9.99 9.78
CA GLN A 221 19.17 -10.11 8.68
C GLN A 221 17.74 -10.15 9.21
N LYS A 222 17.50 -10.89 10.30
CA LYS A 222 16.21 -10.92 10.99
C LYS A 222 15.77 -9.54 11.47
N ARG A 223 16.67 -8.79 12.10
CA ARG A 223 16.41 -7.41 12.53
C ARG A 223 16.03 -6.50 11.36
N VAL A 224 16.73 -6.60 10.24
CA VAL A 224 16.41 -5.82 9.03
C VAL A 224 15.02 -6.16 8.51
N ALA A 225 14.65 -7.44 8.45
CA ALA A 225 13.30 -7.86 8.06
C ALA A 225 12.22 -7.32 9.03
N LYS A 226 12.49 -7.33 10.35
CA LYS A 226 11.61 -6.74 11.36
C LYS A 226 11.45 -5.24 11.18
N GLN A 227 12.53 -4.54 10.88
CA GLN A 227 12.49 -3.10 10.61
C GLN A 227 11.61 -2.78 9.40
N VAL A 228 11.63 -3.61 8.34
CA VAL A 228 10.73 -3.44 7.19
C VAL A 228 9.26 -3.52 7.61
N LEU A 229 8.87 -4.46 8.49
CA LEU A 229 7.49 -4.50 9.00
C LEU A 229 7.16 -3.26 9.81
N LEU A 230 8.04 -2.82 10.70
CA LEU A 230 7.83 -1.62 11.54
C LEU A 230 7.72 -0.35 10.69
N ASP A 231 8.54 -0.22 9.65
CA ASP A 231 8.52 0.91 8.72
C ASP A 231 7.21 0.93 7.93
N ASN A 232 6.69 -0.24 7.51
CA ASN A 232 5.39 -0.33 6.84
C ASN A 232 4.22 -0.06 7.81
N ILE A 233 4.26 -0.52 9.06
CA ILE A 233 3.26 -0.14 10.08
C ILE A 233 3.22 1.37 10.25
N LYS A 234 4.40 2.00 10.36
CA LYS A 234 4.49 3.46 10.49
C LYS A 234 3.94 4.16 9.26
N LEU A 235 4.33 3.75 8.05
CA LEU A 235 3.81 4.30 6.79
C LEU A 235 2.29 4.24 6.73
N LEU A 236 1.70 3.08 7.04
CA LEU A 236 0.24 2.89 7.04
C LEU A 236 -0.45 3.75 8.09
N THR A 237 0.15 3.89 9.27
CA THR A 237 -0.38 4.72 10.36
C THR A 237 -0.33 6.20 10.00
N ASP A 238 0.79 6.68 9.45
CA ASP A 238 1.00 8.08 9.06
C ASP A 238 0.08 8.47 7.89
N ALA A 239 -0.22 7.54 6.98
CA ALA A 239 -1.10 7.76 5.82
C ALA A 239 -2.61 7.63 6.13
N ARG A 240 -2.97 7.15 7.33
CA ARG A 240 -4.35 6.77 7.66
C ARG A 240 -5.38 7.86 7.43
N GLU A 241 -5.10 9.08 7.90
CA GLU A 241 -6.06 10.20 7.78
C GLU A 241 -6.33 10.65 6.33
N GLN A 242 -5.52 10.18 5.37
CA GLN A 242 -5.64 10.55 3.95
C GLN A 242 -6.10 9.40 3.06
N LEU A 243 -6.14 8.18 3.60
CA LEU A 243 -6.52 6.96 2.88
C LEU A 243 -7.69 6.23 3.53
N ASP A 244 -8.13 6.64 4.73
CA ASP A 244 -9.22 5.97 5.42
C ASP A 244 -10.60 6.24 4.80
N GLU A 245 -11.54 5.36 5.13
CA GLU A 245 -12.94 5.47 4.67
C GLU A 245 -13.55 6.82 5.03
N ALA A 246 -13.21 7.39 6.19
CA ALA A 246 -13.74 8.67 6.64
C ALA A 246 -13.28 9.85 5.77
N TRP A 247 -12.06 9.81 5.23
CA TRP A 247 -11.60 10.79 4.26
C TRP A 247 -12.31 10.61 2.91
N ILE A 248 -12.50 9.38 2.46
CA ILE A 248 -13.22 9.08 1.21
C ILE A 248 -14.68 9.54 1.30
N ASP A 249 -15.35 9.28 2.43
CA ASP A 249 -16.71 9.77 2.72
C ASP A 249 -16.79 11.30 2.61
N LYS A 250 -15.83 12.03 3.20
CA LYS A 250 -15.79 13.50 3.08
C LYS A 250 -15.63 13.98 1.64
N LEU A 251 -14.85 13.27 0.83
CA LEU A 251 -14.70 13.59 -0.59
C LEU A 251 -16.02 13.34 -1.34
N PHE A 252 -16.69 12.23 -1.03
CA PHE A 252 -17.99 11.90 -1.59
C PHE A 252 -19.03 12.96 -1.23
N ASP A 253 -19.18 13.27 0.07
CA ASP A 253 -20.11 14.28 0.57
C ASP A 253 -19.88 15.64 -0.11
N ARG A 254 -18.61 16.04 -0.29
CA ARG A 254 -18.28 17.28 -1.01
C ARG A 254 -18.74 17.25 -2.46
N GLY A 255 -18.57 16.13 -3.16
CA GLY A 255 -19.04 15.96 -4.53
C GLY A 255 -20.56 15.94 -4.63
N GLU A 256 -21.23 15.22 -3.72
CA GLU A 256 -22.68 15.15 -3.64
C GLU A 256 -23.30 16.51 -3.31
N GLU A 257 -22.75 17.26 -2.35
CA GLU A 257 -23.18 18.62 -2.02
C GLU A 257 -23.03 19.55 -3.22
N ALA A 258 -21.92 19.45 -3.97
CA ALA A 258 -21.70 20.25 -5.16
C ALA A 258 -22.73 19.95 -6.26
N ALA A 259 -22.99 18.67 -6.54
CA ALA A 259 -24.00 18.26 -7.51
C ALA A 259 -25.41 18.65 -7.05
N SER A 260 -25.75 18.39 -5.79
CA SER A 260 -27.04 18.75 -5.18
C SER A 260 -27.28 20.26 -5.18
N GLY A 261 -26.21 21.05 -5.11
CA GLY A 261 -26.26 22.49 -5.24
C GLY A 261 -26.77 22.98 -6.59
N TRP A 262 -26.73 22.16 -7.66
CA TRP A 262 -27.25 22.54 -8.99
C TRP A 262 -28.78 22.66 -9.02
N ARG A 263 -29.46 21.96 -8.11
CA ARG A 263 -30.92 21.95 -8.05
C ARG A 263 -31.48 23.36 -7.89
N GLY A 264 -32.33 23.77 -8.83
CA GLY A 264 -33.02 25.06 -8.82
C GLY A 264 -32.13 26.28 -9.06
N ILE A 265 -30.83 26.12 -9.34
CA ILE A 265 -29.95 27.25 -9.72
C ILE A 265 -30.36 27.85 -11.06
N GLY A 266 -30.76 26.99 -12.00
CA GLY A 266 -31.25 27.41 -13.31
C GLY A 266 -32.61 28.11 -13.25
N ARG A 267 -33.35 27.99 -12.13
CA ARG A 267 -34.72 28.51 -12.03
C ARG A 267 -34.76 30.01 -12.31
N ASN A 268 -35.52 30.38 -13.33
CA ASN A 268 -35.68 31.77 -13.73
C ASN A 268 -37.02 31.95 -14.46
N GLY A 269 -37.87 32.87 -13.97
CA GLY A 269 -39.19 33.09 -14.55
C GLY A 269 -40.03 31.81 -14.58
N SER A 270 -40.37 31.36 -15.78
CA SER A 270 -41.12 30.12 -16.04
C SER A 270 -40.26 28.87 -16.31
N TYR A 271 -38.94 29.00 -16.33
CA TYR A 271 -38.02 27.87 -16.48
C TYR A 271 -37.62 27.32 -15.10
N GLU A 272 -37.86 26.03 -14.87
CA GLU A 272 -37.69 25.38 -13.56
C GLU A 272 -36.37 24.57 -13.44
N ALA A 273 -35.78 24.14 -14.57
CA ALA A 273 -34.49 23.44 -14.65
C ALA A 273 -34.47 22.07 -13.92
N THR A 274 -35.55 21.30 -14.04
CA THR A 274 -35.73 20.00 -13.38
C THR A 274 -34.92 18.86 -14.00
N ASP A 275 -34.59 18.94 -15.29
CA ASP A 275 -33.82 17.95 -16.05
C ASP A 275 -32.37 17.80 -15.55
N TRP A 276 -31.83 18.86 -14.96
CA TRP A 276 -30.57 18.85 -14.24
C TRP A 276 -30.57 17.96 -12.99
N ASP A 277 -31.74 17.64 -12.42
CA ASP A 277 -31.82 16.65 -11.33
C ASP A 277 -31.45 15.24 -11.83
N GLY A 278 -31.73 14.92 -13.10
CA GLY A 278 -31.31 13.67 -13.73
C GLY A 278 -29.79 13.59 -13.86
N PHE A 279 -29.18 14.62 -14.44
CA PHE A 279 -27.71 14.71 -14.59
C PHE A 279 -27.00 14.70 -13.23
N LYS A 280 -27.54 15.42 -12.24
CA LYS A 280 -27.09 15.38 -10.85
C LYS A 280 -27.06 13.95 -10.32
N ASN A 281 -28.18 13.23 -10.41
CA ASN A 281 -28.29 11.88 -9.83
C ASN A 281 -27.29 10.93 -10.47
N ALA A 282 -27.12 11.00 -11.80
CA ALA A 282 -26.10 10.22 -12.50
C ALA A 282 -24.67 10.55 -12.04
N CYS A 283 -24.36 11.84 -11.82
CA CYS A 283 -23.06 12.23 -11.26
C CYS A 283 -22.84 11.67 -9.85
N VAL A 284 -23.86 11.69 -8.99
CA VAL A 284 -23.78 11.15 -7.63
C VAL A 284 -23.57 9.63 -7.65
N GLU A 285 -24.27 8.91 -8.53
CA GLU A 285 -24.09 7.45 -8.70
C GLU A 285 -22.67 7.09 -9.17
N ALA A 286 -22.11 7.87 -10.10
CA ALA A 286 -20.73 7.69 -10.55
C ALA A 286 -19.71 7.99 -9.43
N LEU A 287 -19.96 9.01 -8.60
CA LEU A 287 -19.14 9.31 -7.43
C LEU A 287 -19.23 8.21 -6.37
N ASP A 288 -20.42 7.66 -6.13
CA ASP A 288 -20.65 6.58 -5.17
C ASP A 288 -19.88 5.31 -5.56
N THR A 289 -19.97 4.93 -6.84
CA THR A 289 -19.22 3.80 -7.41
C THR A 289 -17.71 3.95 -7.19
N ARG A 290 -17.16 5.15 -7.39
CA ARG A 290 -15.73 5.42 -7.14
C ARG A 290 -15.38 5.40 -5.67
N SER A 291 -16.22 5.99 -4.83
CA SER A 291 -16.08 6.02 -3.39
C SER A 291 -16.00 4.60 -2.84
N GLU A 292 -16.93 3.72 -3.22
CA GLU A 292 -16.93 2.32 -2.77
C GLU A 292 -15.70 1.54 -3.28
N ALA A 293 -15.26 1.77 -4.51
CA ALA A 293 -14.03 1.17 -5.02
C ALA A 293 -12.79 1.57 -4.19
N ALA A 294 -12.69 2.85 -3.81
CA ALA A 294 -11.60 3.34 -2.95
C ALA A 294 -11.71 2.78 -1.52
N LYS A 295 -12.90 2.79 -0.92
CA LYS A 295 -13.14 2.25 0.42
C LYS A 295 -12.79 0.78 0.51
N GLU A 296 -13.08 -0.01 -0.53
CA GLU A 296 -12.74 -1.42 -0.54
C GLU A 296 -11.21 -1.65 -0.42
N GLN A 297 -10.39 -0.83 -1.10
CA GLN A 297 -8.95 -0.92 -0.96
C GLN A 297 -8.47 -0.41 0.40
N SER A 298 -9.06 0.67 0.91
CA SER A 298 -8.80 1.17 2.27
C SER A 298 -9.10 0.11 3.33
N ARG A 299 -10.23 -0.61 3.23
CA ARG A 299 -10.58 -1.74 4.10
C ARG A 299 -9.56 -2.86 4.03
N LYS A 300 -9.07 -3.20 2.82
CA LYS A 300 -7.99 -4.19 2.67
C LYS A 300 -6.72 -3.74 3.39
N ILE A 301 -6.35 -2.47 3.31
CA ILE A 301 -5.17 -1.94 4.01
C ILE A 301 -5.36 -1.99 5.54
N TYR A 302 -6.43 -1.39 6.06
CA TYR A 302 -6.58 -1.13 7.49
C TYR A 302 -7.29 -2.26 8.25
N GLY A 303 -8.12 -3.04 7.58
CA GLY A 303 -8.82 -4.20 8.12
C GLY A 303 -8.05 -5.51 8.02
N GLU A 304 -7.16 -5.66 7.02
CA GLU A 304 -6.43 -6.91 6.78
C GLU A 304 -4.91 -6.74 6.86
N LEU A 305 -4.31 -5.87 6.03
CA LEU A 305 -2.86 -5.77 5.92
C LEU A 305 -2.21 -5.22 7.19
N LEU A 306 -2.68 -4.08 7.71
CA LEU A 306 -2.11 -3.46 8.91
C LEU A 306 -2.17 -4.42 10.12
N PRO A 307 -3.31 -5.06 10.44
CA PRO A 307 -3.35 -6.10 11.47
C PRO A 307 -2.38 -7.25 11.21
N THR A 308 -2.25 -7.70 9.95
CA THR A 308 -1.29 -8.74 9.57
C THR A 308 0.15 -8.30 9.84
N PHE A 309 0.54 -7.08 9.49
CA PHE A 309 1.87 -6.55 9.82
C PHE A 309 2.12 -6.48 11.32
N VAL A 310 1.14 -6.00 12.09
CA VAL A 310 1.24 -5.95 13.55
C VAL A 310 1.41 -7.36 14.12
N GLU A 311 0.61 -8.32 13.66
CA GLU A 311 0.72 -9.72 14.07
C GLU A 311 2.09 -10.30 13.70
N GLU A 312 2.53 -10.19 12.46
CA GLU A 312 3.82 -10.72 11.97
C GLU A 312 5.01 -10.06 12.69
N SER A 313 4.93 -8.77 13.01
CA SER A 313 5.97 -8.07 13.80
C SER A 313 6.15 -8.64 15.21
N THR A 314 5.11 -9.33 15.73
CA THR A 314 5.12 -9.97 17.04
C THR A 314 5.31 -11.49 16.98
N LYS A 315 4.77 -12.17 15.94
CA LYS A 315 4.71 -13.64 15.84
C LYS A 315 5.72 -14.25 14.88
N ALA A 316 5.94 -13.69 13.69
CA ALA A 316 6.86 -14.30 12.72
C ALA A 316 8.28 -14.31 13.25
N PHE A 317 8.70 -13.22 13.88
CA PHE A 317 10.05 -13.15 14.46
C PHE A 317 10.22 -13.93 15.77
N ALA A 318 9.22 -14.68 16.23
CA ALA A 318 9.29 -15.46 17.47
C ALA A 318 10.22 -16.70 17.41
N ALA A 319 10.88 -16.98 16.29
CA ALA A 319 11.78 -18.14 16.18
C ALA A 319 13.06 -18.03 17.04
N LEU A 320 13.47 -19.19 17.61
CA LEU A 320 14.73 -19.62 18.26
C LEU A 320 15.51 -18.63 19.14
N THR A 321 15.74 -17.39 18.71
CA THR A 321 16.30 -16.29 19.50
C THR A 321 15.30 -15.70 20.50
N ASP A 322 14.00 -15.78 20.21
CA ASP A 322 12.92 -15.20 21.04
C ASP A 322 11.99 -16.23 21.72
N ASP A 323 12.07 -17.54 21.39
CA ASP A 323 11.49 -18.61 22.22
C ASP A 323 12.49 -18.96 23.34
N PRO A 324 12.26 -18.50 24.58
CA PRO A 324 13.21 -18.68 25.66
C PRO A 324 13.43 -20.16 25.95
N ALA A 325 12.40 -21.01 25.79
CA ALA A 325 12.49 -22.43 26.09
C ALA A 325 13.37 -23.17 25.07
N THR A 326 13.22 -22.84 23.79
CA THR A 326 14.05 -23.41 22.74
C THR A 326 15.51 -22.94 22.87
N LEU A 327 15.74 -21.64 23.08
CA LEU A 327 17.09 -21.10 23.31
C LEU A 327 17.75 -21.66 24.57
N GLU A 328 16.99 -21.85 25.65
CA GLU A 328 17.45 -22.45 26.91
C GLU A 328 17.80 -23.92 26.73
N ARG A 329 16.96 -24.70 26.03
CA ARG A 329 17.29 -26.10 25.68
C ARG A 329 18.59 -26.18 24.88
N PHE A 330 18.74 -25.33 23.87
CA PHE A 330 19.95 -25.30 23.05
C PHE A 330 21.20 -24.90 23.86
N THR A 331 21.08 -23.85 24.67
CA THR A 331 22.17 -23.39 25.53
C THR A 331 22.57 -24.48 26.53
N SER A 332 21.59 -25.23 27.05
CA SER A 332 21.82 -26.33 27.98
C SER A 332 22.51 -27.52 27.32
N GLU A 333 22.10 -27.91 26.10
CA GLU A 333 22.75 -28.99 25.35
C GLU A 333 24.20 -28.66 24.96
N LEU A 334 24.44 -27.42 24.53
CA LEU A 334 25.77 -26.90 24.25
C LEU A 334 26.63 -26.91 25.51
N LYS A 335 26.11 -26.34 26.60
CA LYS A 335 26.80 -26.30 27.90
C LYS A 335 27.17 -27.70 28.37
N ALA A 336 26.22 -28.64 28.36
CA ALA A 336 26.47 -30.02 28.76
C ALA A 336 27.53 -30.72 27.88
N SER A 337 27.57 -30.41 26.58
CA SER A 337 28.58 -30.96 25.65
C SER A 337 29.98 -30.38 25.93
N PHE A 338 30.07 -29.09 26.23
CA PHE A 338 31.34 -28.44 26.64
C PHE A 338 31.80 -28.89 28.03
N GLU A 339 30.89 -29.05 29.00
CA GLU A 339 31.20 -29.61 30.33
C GLU A 339 31.73 -31.04 30.22
N SER A 340 31.13 -31.87 29.37
CA SER A 340 31.62 -33.24 29.12
C SER A 340 33.03 -33.25 28.52
N LEU A 341 33.37 -32.25 27.71
CA LEU A 341 34.71 -32.11 27.13
C LEU A 341 35.72 -31.60 28.17
N ASP A 342 35.32 -30.67 29.04
CA ASP A 342 36.12 -30.15 30.15
C ASP A 342 36.46 -31.26 31.17
N ASP A 343 35.47 -32.05 31.56
CA ASP A 343 35.64 -33.24 32.43
C ASP A 343 36.65 -34.25 31.85
N LEU A 344 36.59 -34.48 30.53
CA LEU A 344 37.55 -35.35 29.84
C LEU A 344 38.97 -34.78 29.88
N LEU A 345 39.13 -33.49 29.65
CA LEU A 345 40.42 -32.83 29.72
C LEU A 345 40.98 -32.83 31.15
N GLU A 346 40.13 -32.70 32.17
CA GLU A 346 40.55 -32.72 33.58
C GLU A 346 41.11 -34.08 33.99
N ARG A 347 40.43 -35.16 33.59
CA ARG A 347 40.94 -36.54 33.79
C ARG A 347 42.28 -36.76 33.10
N GLU A 348 42.49 -36.20 31.92
CA GLU A 348 43.77 -36.30 31.22
C GLU A 348 44.88 -35.45 31.87
N LYS A 349 44.52 -34.35 32.55
CA LYS A 349 45.47 -33.56 33.36
C LYS A 349 45.94 -34.32 34.59
N GLU A 350 45.03 -35.01 35.30
CA GLU A 350 45.41 -35.90 36.40
C GLU A 350 46.37 -36.97 35.90
N TYR A 351 46.08 -37.55 34.73
CA TYR A 351 46.96 -38.54 34.13
C TYR A 351 48.33 -37.99 33.72
N GLN A 352 48.40 -36.77 33.20
CA GLN A 352 49.65 -36.09 32.86
C GLN A 352 50.60 -35.99 34.06
N GLN A 353 50.05 -35.75 35.25
CA GLN A 353 50.83 -35.64 36.48
C GLN A 353 51.47 -36.98 36.87
N GLU A 354 50.84 -38.11 36.54
CA GLU A 354 51.32 -39.47 36.81
C GLU A 354 52.47 -39.92 35.88
N LEU A 355 52.75 -39.20 34.79
CA LEU A 355 53.85 -39.54 33.88
C LEU A 355 55.23 -39.30 34.51
N VAL A 356 56.21 -40.13 34.14
CA VAL A 356 57.62 -39.95 34.50
C VAL A 356 58.15 -38.65 33.90
N ASP A 357 58.92 -37.88 34.68
CA ASP A 357 59.48 -36.60 34.25
C ASP A 357 60.43 -36.76 33.05
N GLY A 358 60.21 -35.96 32.01
CA GLY A 358 60.96 -36.00 30.75
C GLY A 358 60.29 -35.20 29.64
N ALA A 359 60.95 -35.11 28.47
CA ALA A 359 60.49 -34.33 27.33
C ALA A 359 59.07 -34.71 26.84
N GLY A 360 58.68 -35.98 26.99
CA GLY A 360 57.32 -36.44 26.66
C GLY A 360 56.24 -35.85 27.56
N LYS A 361 56.51 -35.72 28.88
CA LYS A 361 55.58 -35.12 29.85
C LYS A 361 55.37 -33.62 29.61
N GLN A 362 56.45 -32.90 29.22
CA GLN A 362 56.38 -31.48 28.84
C GLN A 362 55.57 -31.27 27.57
N ALA A 363 55.89 -32.00 26.48
CA ALA A 363 55.19 -31.87 25.20
C ALA A 363 53.69 -32.21 25.30
N ALA A 364 53.34 -33.18 26.14
CA ALA A 364 51.96 -33.55 26.37
C ALA A 364 51.22 -32.52 27.24
N GLY A 365 51.89 -31.95 28.25
CA GLY A 365 51.36 -30.84 29.04
C GLY A 365 51.07 -29.59 28.20
N GLU A 366 52.00 -29.21 27.30
CA GLU A 366 51.78 -28.09 26.36
C GLU A 366 50.62 -28.36 25.41
N THR A 367 50.50 -29.58 24.91
CA THR A 367 49.42 -29.96 23.98
C THR A 367 48.06 -29.94 24.67
N LEU A 368 47.97 -30.50 25.89
CA LEU A 368 46.76 -30.46 26.71
C LEU A 368 46.36 -29.02 27.04
N ALA A 369 47.32 -28.17 27.43
CA ALA A 369 47.08 -26.77 27.73
C ALA A 369 46.56 -25.99 26.51
N THR A 370 47.09 -26.26 25.32
CA THR A 370 46.61 -25.66 24.08
C THR A 370 45.18 -26.09 23.77
N VAL A 371 44.88 -27.40 23.83
CA VAL A 371 43.51 -27.91 23.59
C VAL A 371 42.53 -27.34 24.61
N TRP A 372 42.91 -27.27 25.89
CA TRP A 372 42.08 -26.69 26.95
C TRP A 372 41.77 -25.21 26.68
N THR A 373 42.79 -24.42 26.38
CA THR A 373 42.65 -22.98 26.10
C THR A 373 41.71 -22.77 24.90
N SER A 374 41.88 -23.59 23.87
CA SER A 374 41.03 -23.58 22.66
C SER A 374 39.57 -23.92 22.93
N VAL A 375 39.30 -24.93 23.75
CA VAL A 375 37.93 -25.33 24.13
C VAL A 375 37.25 -24.22 24.91
N LYS A 376 37.96 -23.65 25.89
CA LYS A 376 37.44 -22.55 26.71
C LYS A 376 37.16 -21.30 25.87
N ALA A 377 38.09 -20.92 24.99
CA ALA A 377 37.90 -19.81 24.06
C ALA A 377 36.70 -20.03 23.11
N SER A 378 36.51 -21.26 22.62
CA SER A 378 35.36 -21.61 21.76
C SER A 378 34.03 -21.48 22.51
N TRP A 379 33.97 -21.93 23.77
CA TRP A 379 32.78 -21.76 24.61
C TRP A 379 32.46 -20.29 24.87
N GLU A 380 33.47 -19.50 25.27
CA GLU A 380 33.32 -18.07 25.50
C GLU A 380 32.83 -17.34 24.24
N LEU A 381 33.38 -17.69 23.07
CA LEU A 381 32.97 -17.13 21.79
C LEU A 381 31.51 -17.47 21.43
N VAL A 382 31.12 -18.75 21.50
CA VAL A 382 29.74 -19.18 21.19
C VAL A 382 28.75 -18.54 22.15
N SER A 383 29.07 -18.52 23.45
CA SER A 383 28.23 -17.89 24.46
C SER A 383 28.07 -16.38 24.22
N SER A 384 29.17 -15.68 23.92
CA SER A 384 29.15 -14.25 23.60
C SER A 384 28.35 -13.97 22.33
N ARG A 385 28.60 -14.68 21.23
CA ARG A 385 27.92 -14.46 19.95
C ARG A 385 26.44 -14.79 20.01
N THR A 386 26.06 -15.83 20.77
CA THR A 386 24.64 -16.16 21.00
C THR A 386 23.94 -15.04 21.78
N ARG A 387 24.63 -14.43 22.76
CA ARG A 387 24.12 -13.27 23.48
C ARG A 387 24.00 -12.04 22.57
N ASP A 388 25.04 -11.72 21.80
CA ASP A 388 25.03 -10.58 20.87
C ASP A 388 23.91 -10.73 19.83
N ALA A 389 23.69 -11.95 19.31
CA ALA A 389 22.61 -12.25 18.38
C ALA A 389 21.22 -12.04 19.03
N ASN A 390 21.03 -12.48 20.27
CA ASN A 390 19.79 -12.25 21.03
C ASN A 390 19.52 -10.76 21.27
N ASP A 391 20.55 -10.01 21.67
CA ASP A 391 20.44 -8.56 21.92
C ASP A 391 20.16 -7.80 20.62
N GLU A 392 20.70 -8.25 19.48
CA GLU A 392 20.47 -7.61 18.19
C GLU A 392 19.03 -7.80 17.67
N VAL A 393 18.38 -8.94 17.94
CA VAL A 393 16.97 -9.18 17.56
C VAL A 393 15.98 -8.36 18.41
N LYS A 394 16.36 -8.04 19.65
CA LYS A 394 15.55 -7.25 20.59
C LYS A 394 15.56 -5.75 20.31
N ARG A 395 16.55 -5.26 19.56
CA ARG A 395 16.62 -3.87 19.10
C ARG A 395 15.65 -3.62 17.96
#